data_AF-A0A376F5R1-F1
#
_entry.id   AF-A0A376F5R1-F1
#
_cell.length_a   1.000
_cell.length_b   1.000
_cell.length_c   1.000
_cell.angle_alpha   90.00
_cell.angle_beta   90.00
_cell.angle_gamma   90.00
#
_symmetry.space_group_name_H-M   'P 1'
#
loop_
_entity.id
_entity.type
_entity.pdbx_description
1 polymer ?
#
loop_
_entity_poly.entity_id
_entity_poly.type
_entity_poly.pdbx_seq_one_letter_code
_entity_poly.pdbx_strand_id
1 'polypeptide(L)'
;MPVLTISLTSWGGAQSIEAGKAVVGITGRYQAGFFPIMMFGLPGAALAIYHCARPENKAKVLGIMMAGAFAAFFTGITEPLEFSFMFVAPVLYVIHAVLTGISVFIAASMHWIAGFGFSAGLVDMVLSSRNPLATHWWMLIPQGLVFFAIYYMVFRFTITKFNLMTPGRELAVAGSEADGQDVNVSGAQDQDVSGLARQYIAAVGGSDNLTGIDACITRLRLNVKDSSLVNEALAKRLGASGVIRLNKTSVQIIVGFVAEKIANAMKTTGPVAAAEASAAPAARASGCKTAGGTERQNGSRAGFTGNR
;
A
#
# COMPACT_ATOMS: atom_id res chain seq x y z
N MET A 1 33.20 -4.12 -45.93
CA MET A 1 32.46 -4.17 -44.66
C MET A 1 33.01 -3.07 -43.76
N PRO A 2 32.34 -1.91 -43.61
CA PRO A 2 32.78 -0.91 -42.66
C PRO A 2 32.37 -1.39 -41.26
N VAL A 3 33.36 -1.55 -40.40
CA VAL A 3 33.17 -1.77 -38.97
C VAL A 3 32.43 -0.55 -38.44
N LEU A 4 31.21 -0.77 -37.94
CA LEU A 4 30.42 0.23 -37.23
C LEU A 4 31.12 0.54 -35.90
N THR A 5 32.13 1.39 -35.95
CA THR A 5 32.71 2.00 -34.75
C THR A 5 31.63 2.92 -34.19
N ILE A 6 30.85 2.42 -33.24
CA ILE A 6 30.01 3.26 -32.38
C ILE A 6 30.99 4.15 -31.62
N SER A 7 31.29 5.31 -32.18
CA SER A 7 32.13 6.30 -31.52
C SER A 7 31.34 6.78 -30.30
N LEU A 8 31.79 6.41 -29.11
CA LEU A 8 31.22 6.86 -27.83
C LEU A 8 31.26 8.38 -27.62
N THR A 9 31.70 9.15 -28.62
CA THR A 9 31.63 10.61 -28.68
C THR A 9 30.23 11.14 -29.00
N SER A 10 29.25 10.30 -29.36
CA SER A 10 27.89 10.75 -29.72
C SER A 10 26.89 10.89 -28.57
N TRP A 11 27.36 10.93 -27.32
CA TRP A 11 26.48 11.21 -26.18
C TRP A 11 26.09 12.69 -26.21
N GLY A 12 24.79 12.99 -26.00
CA GLY A 12 24.26 14.36 -26.10
C GLY A 12 25.02 15.41 -25.27
N GLY A 13 25.78 15.01 -24.25
CA GLY A 13 26.70 15.87 -23.51
C GLY A 13 27.83 16.45 -24.36
N ALA A 14 28.52 15.63 -25.16
CA ALA A 14 29.62 16.09 -26.03
C ALA A 14 29.11 17.07 -27.11
N GLN A 15 28.01 16.70 -27.78
CA GLN A 15 27.35 17.57 -28.76
C GLN A 15 26.87 18.88 -28.14
N SER A 16 26.40 18.86 -26.89
CA SER A 16 25.93 20.07 -26.19
C SER A 16 27.08 20.99 -25.80
N ILE A 17 28.26 20.44 -25.46
CA ILE A 17 29.49 21.22 -25.23
C ILE A 17 29.93 21.88 -26.55
N GLU A 18 30.01 21.10 -27.63
CA GLU A 18 30.43 21.60 -28.95
C GLU A 18 29.46 22.66 -29.51
N ALA A 19 28.16 22.53 -29.23
CA ALA A 19 27.15 23.52 -29.60
C ALA A 19 27.12 24.76 -28.70
N GLY A 20 27.99 24.85 -27.68
CA GLY A 20 28.02 25.95 -26.71
C GLY A 20 26.81 26.03 -25.78
N LYS A 21 26.00 24.96 -25.72
CA LYS A 21 24.78 24.88 -24.90
C LYS A 21 25.01 24.27 -23.51
N ALA A 22 26.19 23.68 -23.28
CA ALA A 22 26.57 23.10 -22.00
C ALA A 22 27.92 23.63 -21.52
N VAL A 23 28.00 23.91 -20.22
CA VAL A 23 29.22 24.34 -19.52
C VAL A 23 29.61 23.27 -18.51
N VAL A 24 30.83 22.74 -18.64
CA VAL A 24 31.39 21.74 -17.72
C VAL A 24 31.38 22.31 -16.30
N GLY A 25 30.91 21.53 -15.32
CA GLY A 25 30.81 21.98 -13.92
C GLY A 25 29.57 22.80 -13.57
N ILE A 26 28.70 23.13 -14.55
CA ILE A 26 27.47 23.91 -14.34
C ILE A 26 26.25 23.17 -14.87
N THR A 27 26.32 22.65 -16.10
CA THR A 27 25.22 21.92 -16.72
C THR A 27 24.98 20.59 -16.00
N GLY A 28 23.75 20.36 -15.53
CA GLY A 28 23.40 19.16 -14.77
C GLY A 28 23.64 19.25 -13.26
N ARG A 29 24.05 20.41 -12.71
CA ARG A 29 24.38 20.56 -11.29
C ARG A 29 23.28 20.22 -10.29
N TYR A 30 22.01 20.32 -10.70
CA TYR A 30 20.86 20.04 -9.85
C TYR A 30 20.37 18.58 -9.95
N GLN A 31 20.98 17.76 -10.81
CA GLN A 31 20.62 16.34 -10.95
C GLN A 31 21.46 15.44 -10.04
N ALA A 32 22.73 15.78 -9.83
CA ALA A 32 23.67 14.91 -9.13
C ALA A 32 23.25 14.51 -7.71
N GLY A 33 22.61 15.40 -6.95
CA GLY A 33 22.22 15.11 -5.57
C GLY A 33 21.01 14.19 -5.41
N PHE A 34 20.36 13.75 -6.48
CA PHE A 34 19.34 12.71 -6.42
C PHE A 34 19.94 11.31 -6.23
N PHE A 35 21.13 11.04 -6.81
CA PHE A 35 21.78 9.73 -6.71
C PHE A 35 22.02 9.28 -5.26
N PRO A 36 22.59 10.10 -4.35
CA PRO A 36 22.75 9.73 -2.94
C PRO A 36 21.44 9.32 -2.25
N ILE A 37 20.32 9.93 -2.62
CA ILE A 37 19.02 9.66 -2.00
C ILE A 37 18.42 8.37 -2.53
N MET A 38 18.34 8.22 -3.86
CA MET A 38 17.67 7.07 -4.47
C MET A 38 18.46 5.78 -4.21
N MET A 39 19.79 5.87 -4.32
CA MET A 39 20.66 4.71 -4.16
C MET A 39 20.94 4.33 -2.70
N PHE A 40 20.88 5.27 -1.77
CA PHE A 40 21.34 5.00 -0.40
C PHE A 40 20.39 5.52 0.68
N GLY A 41 19.87 6.75 0.54
CA GLY A 41 18.91 7.32 1.49
C GLY A 41 17.65 6.45 1.65
N LEU A 42 16.97 6.12 0.56
CA LEU A 42 15.73 5.33 0.59
C LEU A 42 15.95 3.87 1.03
N PRO A 43 17.01 3.15 0.61
CA PRO A 43 17.37 1.88 1.24
C PRO A 43 17.61 1.99 2.76
N GLY A 44 18.22 3.08 3.22
CA GLY A 44 18.37 3.38 4.65
C GLY A 44 17.02 3.56 5.36
N ALA A 45 16.06 4.26 4.72
CA ALA A 45 14.69 4.39 5.21
C ALA A 45 13.94 3.04 5.24
N ALA A 46 14.04 2.22 4.20
CA ALA A 46 13.46 0.88 4.15
C ALA A 46 13.97 0.01 5.31
N LEU A 47 15.28 0.06 5.58
CA LEU A 47 15.88 -0.65 6.71
C LEU A 47 15.35 -0.13 8.07
N ALA A 48 15.15 1.18 8.20
CA ALA A 48 14.57 1.77 9.40
C ALA A 48 13.11 1.32 9.62
N ILE A 49 12.29 1.33 8.55
CA ILE A 49 10.90 0.88 8.58
C ILE A 49 10.82 -0.61 8.97
N TYR A 50 11.63 -1.46 8.33
CA TYR A 50 11.73 -2.88 8.68
C TYR A 50 12.08 -3.11 10.16
N HIS A 51 13.04 -2.36 10.69
CA HIS A 51 13.43 -2.48 12.10
C HIS A 51 12.37 -1.96 13.07
N CYS A 52 11.51 -1.03 12.66
CA CYS A 52 10.42 -0.51 13.47
C CYS A 52 9.13 -1.33 13.38
N ALA A 53 9.05 -2.28 12.44
CA ALA A 53 7.91 -3.17 12.28
C ALA A 53 7.79 -4.16 13.45
N ARG A 54 6.54 -4.54 13.76
CA ARG A 54 6.23 -5.55 14.78
C ARG A 54 6.76 -6.92 14.35
N PRO A 55 7.21 -7.77 15.29
CA PRO A 55 7.77 -9.09 14.98
C PRO A 55 6.89 -9.94 14.06
N GLU A 56 5.58 -9.88 14.26
CA GLU A 56 4.56 -10.59 13.49
C GLU A 56 4.53 -10.19 12.00
N ASN A 57 4.77 -8.91 11.68
CA ASN A 57 4.65 -8.38 10.32
C ASN A 57 6.01 -8.21 9.62
N LYS A 58 7.12 -8.56 10.29
CA LYS A 58 8.47 -8.34 9.75
C LYS A 58 8.74 -9.02 8.43
N ALA A 59 8.22 -10.23 8.21
CA ALA A 59 8.41 -10.96 6.96
C ALA A 59 7.76 -10.22 5.78
N LYS A 60 6.51 -9.80 5.94
CA LYS A 60 5.78 -8.99 4.94
C LYS A 60 6.49 -7.66 4.68
N VAL A 61 6.85 -6.93 5.74
CA VAL A 61 7.55 -5.64 5.60
C VAL A 61 8.89 -5.80 4.90
N LEU A 62 9.64 -6.85 5.22
CA LEU A 62 10.92 -7.13 4.56
C LEU A 62 10.75 -7.30 3.06
N GLY A 63 9.75 -8.08 2.62
CA GLY A 63 9.47 -8.30 1.20
C GLY A 63 9.21 -6.99 0.45
N ILE A 64 8.27 -6.17 0.94
CA ILE A 64 7.91 -4.91 0.28
C ILE A 64 9.03 -3.86 0.36
N MET A 65 9.73 -3.75 1.49
CA MET A 65 10.80 -2.77 1.68
C MET A 65 12.04 -3.14 0.89
N MET A 66 12.38 -4.42 0.81
CA MET A 66 13.50 -4.90 0.01
C MET A 66 13.24 -4.72 -1.49
N ALA A 67 12.04 -5.07 -1.97
CA ALA A 67 11.66 -4.86 -3.37
C ALA A 67 11.70 -3.37 -3.75
N GLY A 68 11.12 -2.51 -2.91
CA GLY A 68 11.14 -1.05 -3.12
C GLY A 68 12.55 -0.46 -3.05
N ALA A 69 13.37 -0.89 -2.08
CA ALA A 69 14.74 -0.42 -1.95
C ALA A 69 15.62 -0.87 -3.12
N PHE A 70 15.43 -2.09 -3.61
CA PHE A 70 16.15 -2.58 -4.79
C PHE A 70 15.75 -1.82 -6.05
N ALA A 71 14.45 -1.58 -6.27
CA ALA A 71 13.99 -0.75 -7.38
C ALA A 71 14.57 0.68 -7.31
N ALA A 72 14.50 1.32 -6.15
CA ALA A 72 15.07 2.65 -5.94
C ALA A 72 16.60 2.66 -6.16
N PHE A 73 17.31 1.65 -5.67
CA PHE A 73 18.75 1.55 -5.88
C PHE A 73 19.13 1.32 -7.33
N PHE A 74 18.49 0.37 -7.98
CA PHE A 74 18.92 -0.11 -9.29
C PHE A 74 18.45 0.81 -10.42
N THR A 75 17.15 1.11 -10.45
CA THR A 75 16.53 1.91 -11.51
C THR A 75 16.28 3.36 -11.09
N GLY A 76 16.27 3.64 -9.79
CA GLY A 76 15.91 4.96 -9.29
C GLY A 76 14.43 5.17 -9.05
N ILE A 77 13.57 4.16 -9.31
CA ILE A 77 12.12 4.27 -9.09
C ILE A 77 11.83 4.17 -7.59
N THR A 78 11.31 5.24 -7.02
CA THR A 78 11.11 5.38 -5.56
C THR A 78 9.66 5.20 -5.13
N GLU A 79 8.72 5.34 -6.05
CA GLU A 79 7.26 5.34 -5.78
C GLU A 79 6.81 4.13 -4.94
N PRO A 80 7.23 2.87 -5.21
CA PRO A 80 6.80 1.73 -4.41
C PRO A 80 7.20 1.83 -2.93
N LEU A 81 8.34 2.47 -2.65
CA LEU A 81 8.84 2.66 -1.29
C LEU A 81 8.23 3.91 -0.65
N GLU A 82 8.13 5.01 -1.38
CA GLU A 82 7.58 6.28 -0.87
C GLU A 82 6.09 6.17 -0.57
N PHE A 83 5.31 5.50 -1.43
CA PHE A 83 3.87 5.33 -1.22
C PHE A 83 3.56 4.53 0.05
N SER A 84 4.50 3.70 0.51
CA SER A 84 4.34 2.93 1.74
C SER A 84 4.26 3.81 3.00
N PHE A 85 4.82 5.03 2.99
CA PHE A 85 4.83 5.92 4.17
C PHE A 85 4.28 7.32 3.90
N MET A 86 4.18 7.77 2.66
CA MET A 86 3.66 9.09 2.28
C MET A 86 2.27 9.37 2.86
N PHE A 87 1.36 8.40 2.77
CA PHE A 87 -0.03 8.57 3.22
C PHE A 87 -0.21 8.34 4.72
N VAL A 88 0.64 7.51 5.33
CA VAL A 88 0.47 7.09 6.73
C VAL A 88 1.34 7.90 7.69
N ALA A 89 2.46 8.42 7.20
CA ALA A 89 3.41 9.22 7.96
C ALA A 89 3.88 10.44 7.13
N PRO A 90 3.00 11.45 6.90
CA PRO A 90 3.34 12.63 6.08
C PRO A 90 4.59 13.37 6.57
N VAL A 91 4.85 13.34 7.88
CA VAL A 91 6.06 13.94 8.49
C VAL A 91 7.34 13.32 7.93
N LEU A 92 7.38 12.00 7.71
CA LEU A 92 8.54 11.32 7.11
C LEU A 92 8.74 11.74 5.66
N TYR A 93 7.66 12.03 4.93
CA TYR A 93 7.73 12.51 3.56
C TYR A 93 8.29 13.94 3.48
N VAL A 94 7.90 14.82 4.40
CA VAL A 94 8.49 16.17 4.50
C VAL A 94 9.98 16.08 4.86
N ILE A 95 10.36 15.22 5.80
CA ILE A 95 11.77 14.98 6.15
C ILE A 95 12.53 14.46 4.93
N HIS A 96 11.97 13.50 4.19
CA HIS A 96 12.56 13.01 2.94
C HIS A 96 12.80 14.15 1.95
N ALA A 97 11.80 15.00 1.69
CA ALA A 97 11.94 16.14 0.77
C ALA A 97 13.04 17.12 1.20
N VAL A 98 13.14 17.42 2.51
CA VAL A 98 14.18 18.30 3.05
C VAL A 98 15.57 17.67 2.90
N LEU A 99 15.74 16.39 3.25
CA LEU A 99 17.01 15.68 3.10
C LEU A 99 17.44 15.59 1.64
N THR A 100 16.49 15.38 0.72
CA THR A 100 16.75 15.44 -0.73
C THR A 100 17.22 16.83 -1.16
N GLY A 101 16.58 17.90 -0.70
CA GLY A 101 17.03 19.27 -0.94
C GLY A 101 18.45 19.53 -0.44
N ILE A 102 18.79 19.05 0.76
CA ILE A 102 20.15 19.16 1.32
C ILE A 102 21.16 18.37 0.47
N SER A 103 20.80 17.16 0.02
CA SER A 103 21.66 16.34 -0.85
C SER A 103 21.98 17.03 -2.17
N VAL A 104 20.96 17.61 -2.81
CA VAL A 104 21.10 18.42 -4.03
C VAL A 104 21.93 19.68 -3.78
N PHE A 105 21.71 20.37 -2.66
CA PHE A 105 22.49 21.55 -2.29
C PHE A 105 23.98 21.21 -2.12
N ILE A 106 24.30 20.14 -1.39
CA ILE A 106 25.69 19.70 -1.17
C ILE A 106 26.36 19.39 -2.51
N ALA A 107 25.74 18.53 -3.34
CA ALA A 107 26.30 18.13 -4.63
C ALA A 107 26.50 19.36 -5.56
N ALA A 108 25.52 20.28 -5.59
CA ALA A 108 25.62 21.50 -6.39
C ALA A 108 26.70 22.46 -5.88
N SER A 109 26.87 22.61 -4.57
CA SER A 109 27.89 23.49 -3.96
C SER A 109 29.32 22.97 -4.16
N MET A 110 29.49 21.65 -4.20
CA MET A 110 30.77 20.99 -4.38
C MET A 110 31.11 20.74 -5.86
N HIS A 111 30.24 21.19 -6.79
CA HIS A 111 30.38 20.97 -8.24
C HIS A 111 30.53 19.49 -8.61
N TRP A 112 29.82 18.61 -7.88
CA TRP A 112 29.71 17.20 -8.24
C TRP A 112 28.63 17.09 -9.31
N ILE A 113 29.03 16.81 -10.54
CA ILE A 113 28.14 16.76 -11.70
C ILE A 113 27.99 15.30 -12.13
N ALA A 114 26.75 14.84 -12.12
CA ALA A 114 26.30 13.61 -12.72
C ALA A 114 24.87 13.86 -13.24
N GLY A 115 24.59 13.40 -14.45
CA GLY A 115 23.27 13.53 -15.07
C GLY A 115 22.58 12.18 -15.15
N PHE A 116 21.26 12.17 -15.11
CA PHE A 116 20.47 10.95 -15.30
C PHE A 116 19.39 11.17 -16.35
N GLY A 117 19.04 10.09 -17.06
CA GLY A 117 17.97 10.12 -18.07
C GLY A 117 16.62 9.67 -17.52
N PHE A 118 16.64 8.84 -16.48
CA PHE A 118 15.44 8.24 -15.92
C PHE A 118 15.19 8.67 -14.47
N SER A 119 15.95 8.15 -13.49
CA SER A 119 15.62 8.40 -12.07
C SER A 119 16.81 8.27 -11.10
N ALA A 120 18.04 8.52 -11.57
CA ALA A 120 19.24 8.57 -10.73
C ALA A 120 19.55 7.25 -9.99
N GLY A 121 19.20 6.11 -10.59
CA GLY A 121 19.58 4.79 -10.08
C GLY A 121 21.03 4.41 -10.40
N LEU A 122 21.45 3.23 -9.95
CA LEU A 122 22.77 2.67 -10.25
C LEU A 122 23.05 2.62 -11.76
N VAL A 123 22.05 2.23 -12.55
CA VAL A 123 22.19 2.19 -14.02
C VAL A 123 22.50 3.57 -14.57
N ASP A 124 21.76 4.60 -14.16
CA ASP A 124 22.02 5.99 -14.56
C ASP A 124 23.41 6.46 -14.11
N MET A 125 23.90 6.02 -12.94
CA MET A 125 25.23 6.41 -12.43
C MET A 125 26.34 5.86 -13.32
N VAL A 126 26.24 4.58 -13.69
CA VAL A 126 27.19 3.92 -14.60
C VAL A 126 27.16 4.53 -16.00
N LEU A 127 25.98 4.94 -16.48
CA LEU A 127 25.87 5.66 -17.76
C LEU A 127 26.46 7.07 -17.64
N SER A 128 26.19 7.77 -16.53
CA SER A 128 26.71 9.11 -16.26
C SER A 128 28.23 9.14 -16.12
N SER A 129 28.86 8.09 -15.63
CA SER A 129 30.32 8.06 -15.46
C SER A 129 31.09 8.14 -16.79
N ARG A 130 30.41 7.85 -17.91
CA ARG A 130 30.97 7.95 -19.27
C ARG A 130 30.63 9.27 -19.95
N ASN A 131 29.84 10.14 -19.31
CA ASN A 131 29.46 11.43 -19.87
C ASN A 131 30.61 12.45 -19.65
N PRO A 132 31.08 13.14 -20.70
CA PRO A 132 32.13 14.17 -20.56
C PRO A 132 31.73 15.35 -19.67
N LEU A 133 30.43 15.55 -19.41
CA LEU A 133 29.94 16.57 -18.47
C LEU A 133 30.04 16.13 -17.00
N ALA A 134 30.29 14.84 -16.71
CA ALA A 134 30.34 14.35 -15.34
C ALA A 134 31.67 14.74 -14.67
N THR A 135 31.58 15.48 -13.57
CA THR A 135 32.73 15.94 -12.77
C THR A 135 32.62 15.41 -11.36
N HIS A 136 33.67 14.76 -10.87
CA HIS A 136 33.71 14.19 -9.51
C HIS A 136 32.47 13.33 -9.12
N TRP A 137 31.81 12.68 -10.10
CA TRP A 137 30.60 11.88 -9.89
C TRP A 137 30.74 10.78 -8.83
N TRP A 138 31.93 10.18 -8.71
CA TRP A 138 32.28 9.19 -7.69
C TRP A 138 32.11 9.70 -6.25
N MET A 139 32.18 11.01 -5.99
CA MET A 139 31.93 11.60 -4.66
C MET A 139 30.48 11.45 -4.19
N LEU A 140 29.56 11.19 -5.11
CA LEU A 140 28.16 10.90 -4.79
C LEU A 140 27.99 9.56 -4.07
N ILE A 141 28.93 8.63 -4.21
CA ILE A 141 28.90 7.34 -3.50
C ILE A 141 29.21 7.54 -2.00
N PRO A 142 30.32 8.20 -1.60
CA PRO A 142 30.54 8.58 -0.21
C PRO A 142 29.39 9.42 0.39
N GLN A 143 28.89 10.41 -0.36
CA GLN A 143 27.71 11.18 0.06
C GLN A 143 26.53 10.24 0.32
N GLY A 144 26.26 9.33 -0.60
CA GLY A 144 25.22 8.31 -0.47
C GLY A 144 25.34 7.49 0.82
N LEU A 145 26.53 6.97 1.13
CA LEU A 145 26.76 6.19 2.36
C LEU A 145 26.51 7.02 3.63
N VAL A 146 26.88 8.29 3.64
CA VAL A 146 26.56 9.20 4.75
C VAL A 146 25.04 9.40 4.85
N PHE A 147 24.37 9.63 3.72
CA PHE A 147 22.92 9.77 3.67
C PHE A 147 22.19 8.47 4.06
N PHE A 148 22.72 7.28 3.78
CA PHE A 148 22.18 6.01 4.28
C PHE A 148 22.08 6.01 5.80
N ALA A 149 23.18 6.38 6.47
CA ALA A 149 23.23 6.43 7.93
C ALA A 149 22.28 7.51 8.48
N ILE A 150 22.27 8.69 7.87
CA ILE A 150 21.37 9.80 8.26
C ILE A 150 19.91 9.38 8.10
N TYR A 151 19.52 8.84 6.93
CA TYR A 151 18.15 8.38 6.69
C TYR A 151 17.75 7.30 7.68
N TYR A 152 18.60 6.30 7.89
CA TYR A 152 18.34 5.25 8.86
C TYR A 152 18.08 5.81 10.27
N MET A 153 18.97 6.67 10.76
CA MET A 153 18.86 7.24 12.10
C MET A 153 17.65 8.17 12.23
N VAL A 154 17.46 9.09 11.29
CA VAL A 154 16.37 10.08 11.33
C VAL A 154 15.02 9.39 11.19
N PHE A 155 14.86 8.44 10.25
CA PHE A 155 13.60 7.71 10.10
C PHE A 155 13.32 6.90 11.35
N ARG A 156 14.28 6.11 11.84
CA ARG A 156 14.09 5.29 13.04
C ARG A 156 13.76 6.14 14.26
N PHE A 157 14.45 7.25 14.46
CA PHE A 157 14.18 8.18 15.55
C PHE A 157 12.77 8.77 15.44
N THR A 158 12.39 9.25 14.26
CA THR A 158 11.08 9.89 14.05
C THR A 158 9.94 8.88 14.22
N ILE A 159 10.08 7.67 13.67
CA ILE A 159 9.08 6.61 13.79
C ILE A 159 8.85 6.23 15.26
N THR A 160 9.94 6.06 16.02
CA THR A 160 9.85 5.64 17.43
C THR A 160 9.41 6.79 18.35
N LYS A 161 9.88 8.02 18.11
CA LYS A 161 9.57 9.19 18.94
C LYS A 161 8.13 9.65 18.79
N PHE A 162 7.61 9.68 17.56
CA PHE A 162 6.24 10.13 17.26
C PHE A 162 5.26 8.96 17.11
N ASN A 163 5.72 7.73 17.34
CA ASN A 163 4.92 6.51 17.22
C ASN A 163 4.15 6.41 15.88
N LEU A 164 4.82 6.74 14.76
CA LEU A 164 4.18 6.81 13.45
C LEU A 164 3.76 5.42 12.95
N MET A 165 2.58 5.32 12.33
CA MET A 165 2.01 4.05 11.84
C MET A 165 2.64 3.58 10.52
N THR A 166 3.97 3.46 10.45
CA THR A 166 4.64 2.92 9.26
C THR A 166 4.23 1.47 8.97
N PRO A 167 4.39 0.97 7.72
CA PRO A 167 4.06 -0.41 7.37
C PRO A 167 4.60 -1.43 8.38
N GLY A 168 3.74 -2.34 8.83
CA GLY A 168 4.03 -3.35 9.85
C GLY A 168 3.91 -2.87 11.29
N ARG A 169 3.39 -1.65 11.54
CA ARG A 169 3.08 -1.14 12.88
C ARG A 169 1.58 -1.05 13.17
N GLU A 170 0.73 -1.47 12.23
CA GLU A 170 -0.71 -1.58 12.38
C GLU A 170 -1.10 -2.40 13.61
N LEU A 171 -2.19 -2.01 14.28
CA LEU A 171 -2.76 -2.78 15.38
C LEU A 171 -3.38 -4.05 14.81
N ALA A 172 -3.03 -5.20 15.38
CA ALA A 172 -3.66 -6.47 15.04
C ALA A 172 -5.16 -6.39 15.38
N VAL A 173 -5.98 -6.02 14.39
CA VAL A 173 -7.41 -6.28 14.46
C VAL A 173 -7.56 -7.76 14.11
N ALA A 174 -7.97 -8.55 15.11
CA ALA A 174 -8.31 -9.96 14.93
C ALA A 174 -9.30 -10.08 13.76
N GLY A 175 -8.82 -10.57 12.61
CA GLY A 175 -9.61 -10.73 11.38
C GLY A 175 -9.20 -9.88 10.18
N SER A 176 -8.03 -9.24 10.18
CA SER A 176 -7.52 -8.51 8.99
C SER A 176 -6.17 -9.07 8.51
N GLU A 177 -6.17 -10.32 8.04
CA GLU A 177 -5.19 -10.81 7.06
C GLU A 177 -5.46 -10.21 5.67
N ALA A 178 -5.66 -8.90 5.61
CA ALA A 178 -5.99 -8.16 4.40
C ALA A 178 -4.92 -7.10 4.17
N ASP A 179 -3.71 -7.56 3.88
CA ASP A 179 -2.82 -6.89 2.93
C ASP A 179 -1.64 -7.83 2.66
N GLY A 180 -1.54 -8.32 1.43
CA GLY A 180 -0.30 -8.89 0.89
C GLY A 180 0.13 -10.25 1.44
N GLN A 181 -0.79 -11.22 1.56
CA GLN A 181 -0.37 -12.61 1.65
C GLN A 181 0.05 -13.06 0.24
N ASP A 182 1.35 -12.99 -0.01
CA ASP A 182 2.01 -13.69 -1.10
C ASP A 182 1.75 -15.18 -0.94
N VAL A 183 0.71 -15.67 -1.63
CA VAL A 183 0.48 -17.10 -1.76
C VAL A 183 1.63 -17.63 -2.59
N ASN A 184 2.60 -18.24 -1.90
CA ASN A 184 3.67 -19.01 -2.51
C ASN A 184 3.00 -20.08 -3.40
N VAL A 185 3.02 -19.87 -4.72
CA VAL A 185 2.47 -20.82 -5.69
C VAL A 185 3.43 -22.00 -5.74
N SER A 186 3.15 -23.00 -4.91
CA SER A 186 3.77 -24.32 -5.01
C SER A 186 2.79 -25.38 -4.52
N GLY A 187 1.95 -25.86 -5.45
CA GLY A 187 1.67 -27.29 -5.60
C GLY A 187 0.68 -28.03 -4.69
N ALA A 188 -0.01 -27.42 -3.72
CA ALA A 188 -0.79 -28.21 -2.75
C ALA A 188 -2.21 -27.71 -2.38
N GLN A 189 -2.88 -26.88 -3.21
CA GLN A 189 -4.11 -26.17 -2.78
C GLN A 189 -5.36 -26.29 -3.66
N ASP A 190 -5.43 -27.20 -4.64
CA ASP A 190 -6.66 -27.32 -5.47
C ASP A 190 -7.89 -27.81 -4.68
N GLN A 191 -7.69 -28.55 -3.59
CA GLN A 191 -8.78 -29.07 -2.75
C GLN A 191 -9.40 -27.99 -1.85
N ASP A 192 -8.59 -27.04 -1.36
CA ASP A 192 -9.07 -25.97 -0.45
C ASP A 192 -9.88 -24.90 -1.22
N VAL A 193 -9.43 -24.54 -2.42
CA VAL A 193 -10.13 -23.56 -3.28
C VAL A 193 -11.51 -24.08 -3.72
N SER A 194 -11.62 -25.37 -4.00
CA SER A 194 -12.89 -26.01 -4.36
C SER A 194 -13.91 -26.01 -3.20
N GLY A 195 -13.43 -26.23 -1.98
CA GLY A 195 -14.26 -26.13 -0.77
C GLY A 195 -14.71 -24.69 -0.50
N LEU A 196 -13.80 -23.73 -0.68
CA LEU A 196 -14.08 -22.30 -0.52
C LEU A 196 -15.09 -21.80 -1.57
N ALA A 197 -14.97 -22.24 -2.83
CA ALA A 197 -15.91 -21.93 -3.89
C ALA A 197 -17.34 -22.39 -3.56
N ARG A 198 -17.52 -23.62 -3.04
CA ARG A 198 -18.83 -24.11 -2.57
C ARG A 198 -19.43 -23.21 -1.49
N GLN A 199 -18.61 -22.79 -0.54
CA GLN A 199 -19.06 -21.93 0.56
C GLN A 199 -19.45 -20.53 0.07
N TYR A 200 -18.71 -19.97 -0.90
CA TYR A 200 -19.10 -18.71 -1.56
C TYR A 200 -20.39 -18.85 -2.36
N ILE A 201 -20.63 -19.97 -3.06
CA ILE A 201 -21.91 -20.24 -3.74
C ILE A 201 -23.06 -20.30 -2.72
N ALA A 202 -22.87 -20.98 -1.59
CA ALA A 202 -23.85 -21.01 -0.52
C ALA A 202 -24.12 -19.61 0.07
N ALA A 203 -23.08 -18.78 0.21
CA ALA A 203 -23.17 -17.39 0.69
C ALA A 203 -24.02 -16.50 -0.22
N VAL A 204 -24.02 -16.73 -1.53
CA VAL A 204 -24.76 -15.90 -2.50
C VAL A 204 -26.19 -16.36 -2.73
N GLY A 205 -26.69 -17.32 -1.95
CA GLY A 205 -28.04 -17.86 -2.10
C GLY A 205 -28.12 -19.16 -2.91
N GLY A 206 -27.00 -19.88 -3.04
CA GLY A 206 -26.93 -21.17 -3.73
C GLY A 206 -26.75 -21.06 -5.24
N SER A 207 -26.52 -22.21 -5.90
CA SER A 207 -26.34 -22.28 -7.35
C SER A 207 -27.56 -21.76 -8.12
N ASP A 208 -28.76 -21.91 -7.55
CA ASP A 208 -30.01 -21.48 -8.19
C ASP A 208 -30.15 -19.96 -8.29
N ASN A 209 -29.49 -19.22 -7.39
CA ASN A 209 -29.49 -17.76 -7.41
C ASN A 209 -28.43 -17.19 -8.37
N LEU A 210 -27.48 -18.00 -8.84
CA LEU A 210 -26.33 -17.52 -9.62
C LEU A 210 -26.59 -17.63 -11.12
N THR A 211 -26.39 -16.53 -11.86
CA THR A 211 -26.63 -16.45 -13.31
C THR A 211 -25.36 -16.18 -14.12
N GLY A 212 -24.30 -15.67 -13.49
CA GLY A 212 -23.02 -15.46 -14.14
C GLY A 212 -21.88 -15.31 -13.13
N ILE A 213 -20.72 -15.86 -13.48
CA ILE A 213 -19.51 -15.82 -12.66
C ILE A 213 -18.38 -15.21 -13.49
N ASP A 214 -17.85 -14.09 -13.01
CA ASP A 214 -16.70 -13.42 -13.55
C ASP A 214 -15.76 -12.96 -12.42
N ALA A 215 -14.52 -12.62 -12.74
CA ALA A 215 -13.56 -12.13 -11.76
C ALA A 215 -12.64 -11.06 -12.34
N CYS A 216 -12.21 -10.15 -11.47
CA CYS A 216 -11.08 -9.27 -11.68
C CYS A 216 -9.93 -9.69 -10.75
N ILE A 217 -8.83 -8.93 -10.78
CA ILE A 217 -7.62 -9.18 -9.98
C ILE A 217 -7.97 -9.44 -8.50
N THR A 218 -8.83 -8.63 -7.89
CA THR A 218 -9.14 -8.74 -6.44
C THR A 218 -10.62 -8.95 -6.10
N ARG A 219 -11.49 -9.03 -7.11
CA ARG A 219 -12.94 -9.03 -6.93
C ARG A 219 -13.61 -10.11 -7.74
N LEU A 220 -14.47 -10.87 -7.09
CA LEU A 220 -15.41 -11.79 -7.72
C LEU A 220 -16.66 -11.00 -8.14
N ARG A 221 -17.00 -11.03 -9.44
CA ARG A 221 -18.16 -10.35 -10.03
C ARG A 221 -19.23 -11.39 -10.33
N LEU A 222 -20.31 -11.35 -9.57
CA LEU A 222 -21.38 -12.33 -9.66
C LEU A 222 -22.65 -11.66 -10.15
N ASN A 223 -23.26 -12.27 -11.18
CA ASN A 223 -24.63 -11.97 -11.54
C ASN A 223 -25.53 -12.96 -10.80
N VAL A 224 -26.54 -12.42 -10.12
CA VAL A 224 -27.49 -13.17 -9.31
C VAL A 224 -28.93 -12.85 -9.73
N LYS A 225 -29.89 -13.72 -9.42
CA LYS A 225 -31.31 -13.44 -9.64
C LYS A 225 -31.83 -12.45 -8.60
N ASP A 226 -31.40 -12.61 -7.34
CA ASP A 226 -31.75 -11.73 -6.24
C ASP A 226 -30.55 -11.49 -5.30
N SER A 227 -30.08 -10.23 -5.29
CA SER A 227 -29.02 -9.76 -4.38
C SER A 227 -29.42 -9.77 -2.89
N SER A 228 -30.71 -9.84 -2.57
CA SER A 228 -31.18 -9.83 -1.17
C SER A 228 -30.85 -11.13 -0.44
N LEU A 229 -30.73 -12.24 -1.18
CA LEU A 229 -30.38 -13.56 -0.68
C LEU A 229 -28.89 -13.71 -0.35
N VAL A 230 -28.06 -12.70 -0.65
CA VAL A 230 -26.62 -12.74 -0.38
C VAL A 230 -26.36 -12.50 1.11
N ASN A 231 -25.76 -13.49 1.76
CA ASN A 231 -25.35 -13.42 3.15
C ASN A 231 -23.95 -12.79 3.28
N GLU A 232 -23.93 -11.48 3.53
CA GLU A 232 -22.69 -10.71 3.67
C GLU A 232 -21.86 -11.14 4.89
N ALA A 233 -22.51 -11.54 5.98
CA ALA A 233 -21.83 -11.98 7.19
C ALA A 233 -21.06 -13.28 6.95
N LEU A 234 -21.67 -14.21 6.19
CA LEU A 234 -21.01 -15.46 5.80
C LEU A 234 -19.86 -15.18 4.83
N ALA A 235 -20.06 -14.36 3.79
CA ALA A 235 -18.99 -13.99 2.87
C ALA A 235 -17.77 -13.36 3.59
N LYS A 236 -17.99 -12.49 4.57
CA LYS A 236 -16.91 -11.91 5.40
C LYS A 236 -16.20 -12.96 6.25
N ARG A 237 -16.94 -13.93 6.82
CA ARG A 237 -16.35 -15.05 7.57
C ARG A 237 -15.49 -15.97 6.70
N LEU A 238 -15.82 -16.09 5.40
CA LEU A 238 -15.03 -16.84 4.43
C LEU A 238 -13.77 -16.10 3.93
N GLY A 239 -13.48 -14.91 4.46
CA GLY A 239 -12.29 -14.13 4.11
C GLY A 239 -12.55 -13.00 3.10
N ALA A 240 -13.80 -12.69 2.75
CA ALA A 240 -14.07 -11.51 1.93
C ALA A 240 -13.85 -10.22 2.72
N SER A 241 -13.05 -9.29 2.17
CA SER A 241 -12.85 -7.96 2.74
C SER A 241 -14.12 -7.09 2.66
N GLY A 242 -15.03 -7.41 1.72
CA GLY A 242 -16.29 -6.70 1.57
C GLY A 242 -17.20 -7.30 0.50
N VAL A 243 -18.49 -7.01 0.62
CA VAL A 243 -19.53 -7.34 -0.37
C VAL A 243 -20.19 -6.04 -0.81
N ILE A 244 -20.29 -5.83 -2.12
CA ILE A 244 -20.87 -4.65 -2.74
C ILE A 244 -22.04 -5.09 -3.61
N ARG A 245 -23.23 -4.58 -3.32
CA ARG A 245 -24.43 -4.80 -4.13
C ARG A 245 -24.59 -3.60 -5.07
N LEU A 246 -24.36 -3.80 -6.37
CA LEU A 246 -24.49 -2.69 -7.35
C LEU A 246 -25.96 -2.48 -7.74
N ASN A 247 -26.71 -3.58 -7.87
CA ASN A 247 -28.12 -3.57 -8.18
C ASN A 247 -28.75 -4.91 -7.71
N LYS A 248 -30.03 -5.14 -8.03
CA LYS A 248 -30.75 -6.37 -7.63
C LYS A 248 -30.15 -7.65 -8.21
N THR A 249 -29.37 -7.56 -9.28
CA THR A 249 -28.87 -8.71 -10.05
C THR A 249 -27.34 -8.79 -10.13
N SER A 250 -26.60 -7.87 -9.52
CA SER A 250 -25.15 -7.76 -9.65
C SER A 250 -24.50 -7.47 -8.29
N VAL A 251 -23.62 -8.39 -7.89
CA VAL A 251 -22.94 -8.38 -6.59
C VAL A 251 -21.44 -8.58 -6.83
N GLN A 252 -20.62 -7.79 -6.14
CA GLN A 252 -19.17 -7.95 -6.14
C GLN A 252 -18.68 -8.32 -4.75
N ILE A 253 -17.85 -9.36 -4.66
CA ILE A 253 -17.23 -9.80 -3.42
C ILE A 253 -15.72 -9.58 -3.54
N ILE A 254 -15.14 -8.83 -2.60
CA ILE A 254 -13.71 -8.54 -2.58
C ILE A 254 -13.03 -9.68 -1.82
N VAL A 255 -12.34 -10.56 -2.54
CA VAL A 255 -11.67 -11.77 -1.98
C VAL A 255 -10.15 -11.73 -2.15
N GLY A 256 -9.60 -10.67 -2.74
CA GLY A 256 -8.17 -10.55 -3.02
C GLY A 256 -7.73 -11.33 -4.26
N PHE A 257 -6.42 -11.54 -4.41
CA PHE A 257 -5.78 -12.11 -5.62
C PHE A 257 -6.20 -13.55 -5.97
N VAL A 258 -6.96 -14.21 -5.10
CA VAL A 258 -7.53 -15.54 -5.33
C VAL A 258 -8.87 -15.51 -6.06
N ALA A 259 -9.41 -14.32 -6.39
CA ALA A 259 -10.71 -14.15 -7.02
C ALA A 259 -10.89 -14.97 -8.30
N GLU A 260 -9.88 -14.98 -9.18
CA GLU A 260 -9.92 -15.71 -10.45
C GLU A 260 -9.94 -17.23 -10.24
N LYS A 261 -9.15 -17.73 -9.28
CA LYS A 261 -9.12 -19.17 -8.93
C LYS A 261 -10.47 -19.63 -8.36
N ILE A 262 -11.05 -18.83 -7.46
CA ILE A 262 -12.37 -19.11 -6.88
C ILE A 262 -13.45 -19.10 -7.96
N ALA A 263 -13.44 -18.11 -8.86
CA ALA A 263 -14.40 -18.02 -9.97
C ALA A 263 -14.36 -19.26 -10.88
N ASN A 264 -13.16 -19.73 -11.23
CA ASN A 264 -13.01 -20.93 -12.05
C ASN A 264 -13.47 -22.19 -11.32
N ALA A 265 -13.16 -22.32 -10.02
CA ALA A 265 -13.67 -23.40 -9.19
C ALA A 265 -15.20 -23.36 -9.05
N MET A 266 -15.82 -22.18 -8.95
CA MET A 266 -17.28 -22.06 -8.90
C MET A 266 -17.95 -22.52 -10.20
N LYS A 267 -17.32 -22.32 -11.36
CA LYS A 267 -17.85 -22.78 -12.66
C LYS A 267 -17.83 -24.31 -12.80
N THR A 268 -16.89 -24.98 -12.14
CA THR A 268 -16.74 -26.45 -12.17
C THR A 268 -17.42 -27.15 -10.99
N THR A 269 -17.95 -26.38 -10.03
CA THR A 269 -18.64 -26.90 -8.86
C THR A 269 -20.08 -27.28 -9.22
N GLY A 270 -20.50 -28.48 -8.80
CA GLY A 270 -21.89 -28.97 -8.97
C GLY A 270 -22.93 -28.16 -8.17
N PRO A 271 -24.20 -28.58 -8.16
CA PRO A 271 -25.26 -27.85 -7.47
C PRO A 271 -24.98 -27.73 -5.97
N VAL A 272 -25.05 -26.50 -5.44
CA VAL A 272 -24.84 -26.17 -4.02
C VAL A 272 -26.08 -25.46 -3.48
N ALA A 273 -26.60 -25.94 -2.36
CA ALA A 273 -27.73 -25.33 -1.67
C ALA A 273 -27.36 -23.98 -1.03
N ALA A 274 -28.34 -23.08 -0.90
CA ALA A 274 -28.19 -21.83 -0.18
C ALA A 274 -27.85 -22.08 1.29
N ALA A 275 -26.98 -21.26 1.89
CA ALA A 275 -26.79 -21.27 3.33
C ALA A 275 -28.06 -20.74 4.02
N GLU A 276 -28.54 -21.43 5.06
CA GLU A 276 -29.67 -20.96 5.86
C GLU A 276 -29.34 -19.57 6.43
N ALA A 277 -30.24 -18.61 6.16
CA ALA A 277 -30.12 -17.27 6.71
C ALA A 277 -30.30 -17.36 8.23
N SER A 278 -29.21 -17.19 8.99
CA SER A 278 -29.30 -16.95 10.42
C SER A 278 -30.08 -15.66 10.64
N ALA A 279 -31.31 -15.80 11.13
CA ALA A 279 -32.17 -14.69 11.49
C ALA A 279 -31.44 -13.80 12.51
N ALA A 280 -31.27 -12.53 12.16
CA ALA A 280 -30.91 -11.51 13.13
C ALA A 280 -31.95 -11.55 14.28
N PRO A 281 -31.55 -11.46 15.56
CA PRO A 281 -32.51 -11.43 16.65
C PRO A 281 -33.39 -10.20 16.50
N ALA A 282 -34.69 -10.45 16.26
CA ALA A 282 -35.70 -9.42 16.15
C ALA A 282 -35.70 -8.56 17.43
N ALA A 283 -35.45 -7.27 17.27
CA ALA A 283 -35.61 -6.29 18.31
C ALA A 283 -37.04 -6.38 18.85
N ARG A 284 -37.20 -6.78 20.11
CA ARG A 284 -38.47 -6.72 20.83
C ARG A 284 -38.89 -5.26 20.93
N ALA A 285 -39.90 -4.87 20.16
CA ALA A 285 -40.67 -3.67 20.40
C ALA A 285 -41.35 -3.79 21.77
N SER A 286 -40.84 -3.07 22.76
CA SER A 286 -41.53 -2.89 24.05
C SER A 286 -42.56 -1.80 23.87
N GLY A 287 -43.84 -2.18 23.98
CA GLY A 287 -44.99 -1.30 23.83
C GLY A 287 -44.99 -0.20 24.90
N CYS A 288 -45.13 1.04 24.44
CA CYS A 288 -45.52 2.17 25.28
C CYS A 288 -46.98 1.94 25.72
N LYS A 289 -47.16 1.44 26.95
CA LYS A 289 -48.46 1.41 27.62
C LYS A 289 -48.80 2.82 28.11
N THR A 290 -49.92 3.32 27.61
CA THR A 290 -50.72 4.38 28.22
C THR A 290 -51.04 4.05 29.67
N ALA A 291 -50.74 4.98 30.59
CA ALA A 291 -51.19 4.94 31.97
C ALA A 291 -51.98 6.22 32.26
N GLY A 292 -53.31 6.10 32.21
CA GLY A 292 -54.23 6.98 32.92
C GLY A 292 -54.78 6.23 34.13
N GLY A 293 -54.87 6.93 35.27
CA GLY A 293 -55.76 6.52 36.36
C GLY A 293 -55.23 6.65 37.80
N THR A 294 -55.75 7.67 38.49
CA THR A 294 -56.39 7.60 39.84
C THR A 294 -55.52 7.64 41.12
N GLU A 295 -55.43 8.84 41.70
CA GLU A 295 -55.93 9.22 43.05
C GLU A 295 -55.77 8.25 44.25
N ARG A 296 -54.98 8.64 45.29
CA ARG A 296 -55.45 8.92 46.68
C ARG A 296 -54.32 9.13 47.71
N GLN A 297 -54.43 10.27 48.40
CA GLN A 297 -54.26 10.55 49.85
C GLN A 297 -53.10 9.93 50.68
N ASN A 298 -52.20 10.80 51.15
CA ASN A 298 -51.91 11.10 52.58
C ASN A 298 -50.77 12.16 52.57
N GLY A 299 -50.84 13.36 53.16
CA GLY A 299 -51.41 13.74 54.44
C GLY A 299 -50.27 13.98 55.45
N SER A 300 -49.66 15.18 55.48
CA SER A 300 -49.28 15.93 56.71
C SER A 300 -48.39 17.17 56.43
N ARG A 301 -48.94 18.33 56.83
CA ARG A 301 -48.36 19.60 57.40
C ARG A 301 -46.82 19.72 57.53
N ALA A 302 -46.16 20.87 57.42
CA ALA A 302 -46.45 22.31 57.59
C ALA A 302 -45.36 23.08 56.78
N GLY A 303 -45.50 24.29 56.25
CA GLY A 303 -45.91 25.55 56.86
C GLY A 303 -44.75 26.57 56.71
N PHE A 304 -45.09 27.83 56.40
CA PHE A 304 -44.31 29.08 56.58
C PHE A 304 -43.75 29.80 55.31
N THR A 305 -44.54 30.79 54.83
CA THR A 305 -44.25 32.19 54.42
C THR A 305 -42.83 32.55 53.90
N GLY A 306 -42.61 33.39 52.89
CA GLY A 306 -43.35 34.57 52.40
C GLY A 306 -42.41 35.80 52.38
N ASN A 307 -42.36 36.52 51.25
CA ASN A 307 -41.87 37.89 51.02
C ASN A 307 -40.58 38.39 51.70
N ARG A 308 -39.57 38.72 50.86
CA ARG A 308 -39.22 40.12 50.58
C ARG A 308 -38.46 40.24 49.26
#